data_AF-A0A7H8VGI9-F1
#
_entry.id   AF-A0A7H8VGI9-F1
#
_cell.length_a   1.000
_cell.length_b   1.000
_cell.length_c   1.000
_cell.angle_alpha   90.00
_cell.angle_beta   90.00
_cell.angle_gamma   90.00
#
_symmetry.space_group_name_H-M   'P 1'
#
loop_
_entity.id
_entity.type
_entity.pdbx_description
1 polymer ?
#
loop_
_entity_poly.entity_id
_entity_poly.type
_entity_poly.pdbx_seq_one_letter_code
_entity_poly.pdbx_strand_id
1 'polypeptide(L)'
;MAGGSQIILNKNGITLITPAKFEAKAGQHIFKSGAEVGVNLKGLPAYEAYNEKFQMLLPSGEPLRNADYKISNGSDELTAIADNKGRSKRVNSLQEESLKLDLNWMKLEAEPNDGDE
;
A
#
# COMPACT_ATOMS: atom_id res chain seq x y z
N MET A 1 -32.84 -39.96 18.76
CA MET A 1 -33.39 -39.11 19.83
C MET A 1 -32.31 -38.12 20.26
N ALA A 2 -32.58 -36.81 20.25
CA ALA A 2 -31.65 -35.80 20.76
C ALA A 2 -31.72 -35.81 22.30
N GLY A 3 -30.77 -36.49 22.95
CA GLY A 3 -30.80 -36.87 24.37
C GLY A 3 -30.63 -35.73 25.38
N GLY A 4 -31.33 -34.60 25.21
CA GLY A 4 -31.31 -33.46 26.13
C GLY A 4 -30.58 -32.21 25.63
N SER A 5 -30.22 -32.15 24.34
CA SER A 5 -29.66 -30.93 23.76
C SER A 5 -30.74 -29.87 23.53
N GLN A 6 -30.48 -28.61 23.90
CA GLN A 6 -31.41 -27.49 23.81
C GLN A 6 -30.69 -26.21 23.38
N ILE A 7 -31.42 -25.32 22.71
CA ILE A 7 -31.01 -23.95 22.43
C ILE A 7 -32.01 -23.02 23.10
N ILE A 8 -31.53 -22.15 23.99
CA ILE A 8 -32.35 -21.17 24.70
C ILE A 8 -32.02 -19.78 24.17
N LEU A 9 -33.04 -19.04 23.74
CA LEU A 9 -32.92 -17.65 23.29
C LEU A 9 -33.77 -16.76 24.19
N ASN A 10 -33.18 -15.76 24.84
CA ASN A 10 -33.89 -14.83 25.72
C ASN A 10 -33.19 -13.45 25.79
N LYS A 11 -33.69 -12.55 26.65
CA LYS A 11 -33.15 -11.18 26.81
C LYS A 11 -31.65 -11.10 27.17
N ASN A 12 -31.09 -12.18 27.71
CA ASN A 12 -29.68 -12.27 28.09
C ASN A 12 -28.80 -12.88 26.97
N GLY A 13 -29.40 -13.36 25.88
CA GLY A 13 -28.67 -13.91 24.72
C GLY A 13 -29.06 -15.35 24.35
N ILE A 14 -28.10 -16.07 23.74
CA ILE A 14 -28.26 -17.45 23.25
C ILE A 14 -27.44 -18.40 24.12
N THR A 15 -28.05 -19.47 24.61
CA THR A 15 -27.40 -20.52 25.41
C THR A 15 -27.60 -21.89 24.77
N LEU A 16 -26.52 -22.67 24.66
CA LEU A 16 -26.51 -24.01 24.10
C LEU A 16 -26.30 -25.01 25.24
N ILE A 17 -27.27 -25.90 25.45
CA ILE A 17 -27.20 -26.96 26.46
C ILE A 17 -27.09 -28.29 25.71
N THR A 18 -26.11 -29.12 26.08
CA THR A 18 -25.96 -30.45 25.50
C THR A 18 -25.27 -31.38 26.51
N PRO A 19 -25.72 -32.64 26.64
CA PRO A 19 -25.06 -33.61 27.52
C PRO A 19 -23.68 -34.05 27.00
N ALA A 20 -23.38 -33.77 25.73
CA ALA A 20 -22.13 -34.12 25.06
C ALA A 20 -21.46 -32.87 24.46
N LYS A 21 -20.27 -33.03 23.87
CA LYS A 21 -19.48 -31.94 23.27
C LYS A 21 -20.30 -31.09 22.31
N PHE A 22 -20.30 -29.77 22.53
CA PHE A 22 -20.69 -28.80 21.53
C PHE A 22 -19.51 -28.56 20.57
N GLU A 23 -19.71 -28.75 19.27
CA GLU A 23 -18.69 -28.51 18.24
C GLU A 23 -19.28 -27.64 17.13
N ALA A 24 -18.86 -26.38 17.06
CA ALA A 24 -19.19 -25.50 15.96
C ALA A 24 -18.22 -25.75 14.79
N LYS A 25 -18.73 -26.29 13.68
CA LYS A 25 -17.95 -26.49 12.45
C LYS A 25 -18.11 -25.27 11.54
N ALA A 26 -17.51 -24.15 11.95
CA ALA A 26 -17.35 -22.98 11.09
C ALA A 26 -16.02 -23.09 10.34
N GLY A 27 -16.02 -22.86 9.02
CA GLY A 27 -14.77 -22.66 8.30
C GLY A 27 -14.03 -21.47 8.89
N GLN A 28 -12.72 -21.59 9.12
CA GLN A 28 -11.92 -20.45 9.54
C GLN A 28 -12.05 -19.35 8.48
N HIS A 29 -12.66 -18.22 8.83
CA HIS A 29 -12.58 -17.03 7.99
C HIS A 29 -11.11 -16.59 7.99
N ILE A 30 -10.41 -16.89 6.90
CA ILE A 30 -9.08 -16.32 6.66
C ILE A 30 -9.33 -14.85 6.34
N PHE A 31 -9.14 -13.98 7.33
CA PHE A 31 -9.05 -12.55 7.09
C PHE A 31 -7.76 -12.29 6.32
N LYS A 32 -7.84 -12.34 4.99
CA LYS A 32 -6.76 -11.85 4.15
C LYS A 32 -6.59 -10.37 4.48
N SER A 33 -5.38 -9.96 4.83
CA SER A 33 -5.04 -8.55 4.96
C SER A 33 -5.41 -7.81 3.68
N GLY A 34 -5.74 -6.52 3.79
CA GLY A 34 -5.96 -5.68 2.60
C GLY A 34 -4.78 -5.79 1.64
N ALA A 35 -5.07 -5.91 0.34
CA ALA A 35 -4.05 -5.89 -0.68
C ALA A 35 -3.45 -4.48 -0.77
N GLU A 36 -2.13 -4.37 -0.98
CA GLU A 36 -1.48 -3.09 -1.29
C GLU A 36 -1.95 -2.64 -2.68
N VAL A 37 -2.94 -1.75 -2.70
CA VAL A 37 -3.43 -1.10 -3.92
C VAL A 37 -2.47 0.05 -4.26
N GLY A 38 -2.11 0.16 -5.54
CA GLY A 38 -1.32 1.31 -6.00
C GLY A 38 -2.18 2.56 -6.14
N VAL A 39 -1.70 3.53 -6.89
CA VAL A 39 -2.40 4.79 -7.15
C VAL A 39 -2.49 5.07 -8.64
N ASN A 40 -3.39 5.92 -9.08
CA ASN A 40 -3.29 6.56 -10.39
C ASN A 40 -2.39 7.81 -10.32
N LEU A 41 -2.15 8.47 -11.45
CA LEU A 41 -1.35 9.70 -11.50
C LEU A 41 -1.98 10.89 -10.74
N LYS A 42 -3.27 10.80 -10.39
CA LYS A 42 -3.94 11.79 -9.53
C LYS A 42 -3.78 11.49 -8.03
N GLY A 43 -3.01 10.45 -7.69
CA GLY A 43 -2.75 10.02 -6.31
C GLY A 43 -3.91 9.26 -5.65
N LEU A 44 -4.96 8.93 -6.39
CA LEU A 44 -6.10 8.16 -5.87
C LEU A 44 -5.80 6.66 -5.91
N PRO A 45 -6.27 5.87 -4.93
CA PRO A 45 -6.14 4.41 -4.98
C PRO A 45 -6.71 3.84 -6.29
N ALA A 46 -5.92 3.01 -6.98
CA ALA A 46 -6.30 2.41 -8.25
C ALA A 46 -5.72 1.00 -8.40
N TYR A 47 -6.49 0.13 -9.03
CA TYR A 47 -6.11 -1.25 -9.33
C TYR A 47 -6.53 -1.57 -10.76
N GLU A 48 -5.60 -1.43 -11.69
CA GLU A 48 -5.86 -1.55 -13.13
C GLU A 48 -4.93 -2.58 -13.78
N ALA A 49 -5.20 -2.91 -15.03
CA ALA A 49 -4.47 -3.96 -15.77
C ALA A 49 -2.98 -3.64 -15.92
N TYR A 50 -2.64 -2.37 -16.14
CA TYR A 50 -1.26 -1.91 -16.29
C TYR A 50 -0.81 -1.26 -15.00
N ASN A 51 0.39 -1.63 -14.55
CA ASN A 51 0.98 -1.03 -13.37
C ASN A 51 2.50 -0.98 -13.48
N GLU A 52 3.07 0.13 -13.03
CA GLU A 52 4.51 0.37 -13.05
C GLU A 52 5.00 0.83 -11.68
N LYS A 53 6.27 0.51 -11.41
CA LYS A 53 6.97 0.91 -10.19
C LYS A 53 8.43 1.14 -10.50
N PHE A 54 8.97 2.26 -10.05
CA PHE A 54 10.36 2.62 -10.24
C PHE A 54 11.19 2.30 -8.99
N GLN A 55 12.46 1.98 -9.20
CA GLN A 55 13.46 1.88 -8.14
C GLN A 55 14.58 2.88 -8.40
N MET A 56 14.76 3.80 -7.47
CA MET A 56 15.79 4.81 -7.45
C MET A 56 16.98 4.30 -6.64
N LEU A 57 18.15 4.28 -7.26
CA LEU A 57 19.41 3.85 -6.66
C LEU A 57 20.41 5.00 -6.73
N LEU A 58 21.27 5.09 -5.72
CA LEU A 58 22.49 5.89 -5.75
C LEU A 58 23.47 5.30 -6.78
N PRO A 59 24.48 6.07 -7.24
CA PRO A 59 25.54 5.55 -8.10
C PRO A 59 26.29 4.35 -7.51
N SER A 60 26.31 4.23 -6.17
CA SER A 60 26.86 3.08 -5.44
C SER A 60 26.03 1.80 -5.59
N GLY A 61 24.81 1.88 -6.13
CA GLY A 61 23.82 0.80 -6.18
C GLY A 61 22.95 0.69 -4.92
N GLU A 62 23.21 1.51 -3.89
CA GLU A 62 22.38 1.54 -2.69
C GLU A 62 21.02 2.22 -2.96
N PRO A 63 19.94 1.84 -2.27
CA PRO A 63 18.65 2.50 -2.40
C PRO A 63 18.72 4.00 -2.09
N LEU A 64 18.21 4.84 -3.00
CA LEU A 64 18.01 6.25 -2.74
C LEU A 64 16.71 6.43 -1.93
N ARG A 65 16.84 6.36 -0.60
CA ARG A 65 15.71 6.37 0.33
C ARG A 65 15.13 7.76 0.49
N ASN A 66 13.81 7.84 0.73
CA ASN A 66 13.11 9.10 1.04
C ASN A 66 13.34 10.22 0.01
N ALA A 67 13.66 9.87 -1.25
CA ALA A 67 13.76 10.86 -2.31
C ALA A 67 12.37 11.41 -2.67
N ASP A 68 12.27 12.73 -2.76
CA ASP A 68 11.13 13.39 -3.39
C ASP A 68 11.24 13.19 -4.91
N TYR A 69 10.17 12.68 -5.50
CA TYR A 69 10.13 12.36 -6.92
C TYR A 69 8.78 12.75 -7.51
N LYS A 70 8.78 12.91 -8.83
CA LYS A 70 7.60 13.13 -9.64
C LYS A 70 7.50 12.09 -10.73
N ILE A 71 6.33 11.47 -10.89
CA ILE A 71 6.00 10.60 -12.02
C ILE A 71 5.02 11.36 -12.91
N SER A 72 5.24 11.38 -14.23
CA SER A 72 4.33 12.01 -15.19
C SER A 72 4.17 11.18 -16.46
N ASN A 73 3.00 11.30 -17.12
CA ASN A 73 2.73 10.75 -18.46
C ASN A 73 2.63 11.84 -19.54
N GLY A 74 2.97 13.10 -19.19
CA GLY A 74 2.84 14.27 -20.06
C GLY A 74 1.56 15.10 -19.86
N SER A 75 0.49 14.51 -19.32
CA SER A 75 -0.76 15.23 -18.97
C SER A 75 -0.98 15.32 -17.46
N ASP A 76 -0.81 14.21 -16.77
CA ASP A 76 -0.99 14.09 -15.31
C ASP A 76 0.36 13.84 -14.63
N GLU A 77 0.46 14.26 -13.37
CA GLU A 77 1.66 14.10 -12.56
C GLU A 77 1.35 13.74 -11.10
N LEU A 78 2.20 12.88 -10.53
CA LEU A 78 2.16 12.44 -9.14
C LEU A 78 3.50 12.76 -8.48
N THR A 79 3.47 13.61 -7.45
CA THR A 79 4.62 13.84 -6.57
C THR A 79 4.48 13.02 -5.30
N ALA A 80 5.55 12.33 -4.90
CA ALA A 80 5.57 11.51 -3.70
C ALA A 80 7.01 11.25 -3.22
N ILE A 81 7.12 10.61 -2.05
CA ILE A 81 8.40 10.26 -1.42
C ILE A 81 8.66 8.76 -1.58
N ALA A 82 9.89 8.42 -1.98
CA ALA A 82 10.35 7.05 -2.14
C ALA A 82 10.37 6.29 -0.80
N ASP A 83 10.09 5.00 -0.84
CA ASP A 83 10.19 4.17 0.36
C ASP A 83 11.64 3.93 0.81
N ASN A 84 11.81 3.20 1.92
CA ASN A 84 13.13 2.85 2.47
C ASN A 84 13.99 1.94 1.56
N LYS A 85 13.42 1.41 0.49
CA LYS A 85 14.12 0.64 -0.55
C LYS A 85 14.27 1.46 -1.84
N GLY A 86 14.03 2.77 -1.77
CA GLY A 86 14.14 3.69 -2.90
C GLY A 86 13.07 3.44 -3.97
N ARG A 87 11.93 2.85 -3.61
CA ARG A 87 10.90 2.51 -4.59
C ARG A 87 9.80 3.57 -4.60
N SER A 88 9.31 3.87 -5.81
CA SER A 88 8.13 4.73 -5.97
C SER A 88 6.85 4.03 -5.47
N LYS A 89 5.76 4.78 -5.35
CA LYS A 89 4.41 4.22 -5.36
C LYS A 89 4.20 3.44 -6.67
N ARG A 90 3.42 2.36 -6.60
CA ARG A 90 2.97 1.65 -7.79
C ARG A 90 1.89 2.50 -8.47
N VAL A 91 2.13 2.92 -9.71
CA VAL A 91 1.16 3.66 -10.51
C VAL A 91 0.37 2.66 -11.36
N ASN A 92 -0.96 2.80 -11.40
CA ASN A 92 -1.87 1.97 -12.19
C ASN A 92 -2.53 2.82 -13.26
N SER A 93 -2.74 2.23 -14.43
CA SER A 93 -3.40 2.84 -15.58
C SER A 93 -4.27 1.82 -16.32
N LEU A 94 -5.32 2.32 -16.98
CA LEU A 94 -6.24 1.51 -17.79
C LEU A 94 -5.58 0.97 -19.06
N GLN A 95 -4.55 1.67 -19.55
CA GLN A 95 -3.80 1.36 -20.76
C GLN A 95 -2.30 1.52 -20.49
N GLU A 96 -1.47 1.01 -21.40
CA GLU A 96 -0.03 1.24 -21.36
C GLU A 96 0.28 2.74 -21.53
N GLU A 97 1.08 3.30 -20.63
CA GLU A 97 1.45 4.71 -20.62
C GLU A 97 2.96 4.84 -20.49
N SER A 98 3.57 5.76 -21.24
CA SER A 98 4.99 6.07 -21.09
C SER A 98 5.22 6.99 -19.89
N LEU A 99 5.58 6.40 -18.75
CA LEU A 99 5.86 7.14 -17.53
C LEU A 99 7.30 7.65 -17.48
N LYS A 100 7.46 8.90 -17.04
CA LYS A 100 8.75 9.52 -16.73
C LYS A 100 8.86 9.77 -15.24
N LEU A 101 9.98 9.37 -14.65
CA LEU A 101 10.33 9.71 -13.28
C LEU A 101 11.40 10.79 -13.27
N ASP A 102 11.08 11.90 -12.63
CA ASP A 102 12.02 12.98 -12.33
C ASP A 102 12.24 13.03 -10.83
N LEU A 103 13.51 13.13 -10.41
CA LEU A 103 13.82 13.45 -9.04
C LEU A 103 13.49 14.92 -8.80
N ASN A 104 12.74 15.21 -7.75
CA ASN A 104 12.33 16.56 -7.40
C ASN A 104 13.37 17.15 -6.44
N TRP A 105 14.53 17.53 -6.96
CA TRP A 105 15.63 18.06 -6.15
C TRP A 105 15.26 19.43 -5.58
N MET A 106 15.49 19.62 -4.28
CA MET A 106 15.69 20.96 -3.74
C MET A 106 16.94 21.54 -4.43
N LYS A 107 16.85 22.77 -4.97
CA LYS A 107 18.05 23.50 -5.41
C LYS A 107 19.02 23.60 -4.23
N LEU A 108 20.19 23.00 -4.37
CA LEU A 108 21.30 23.17 -3.45
C LEU A 108 22.27 24.14 -4.13
N GLU A 109 22.28 25.38 -3.67
CA GLU A 109 23.27 26.39 -4.06
C GLU A 109 24.41 26.35 -3.04
N ALA A 110 25.66 26.46 -3.52
CA ALA A 110 26.80 26.59 -2.63
C ALA A 110 26.79 28.00 -2.03
N GLU A 111 26.86 28.13 -0.71
CA GLU A 111 27.08 29.45 -0.11
C GLU A 111 28.47 29.95 -0.52
N PRO A 112 28.60 31.20 -1.02
CA PRO A 112 29.90 31.78 -1.28
C PRO A 112 30.69 31.85 0.03
N ASN A 113 31.94 31.44 -0.02
CA ASN A 113 32.84 31.47 1.14
C ASN A 113 33.29 32.94 1.32
N ASP A 114 32.77 33.63 2.34
CA ASP A 114 33.15 35.00 2.71
C ASP A 114 34.54 35.01 3.37
N GLY A 115 35.58 34.61 2.64
CA GLY A 115 36.91 34.41 3.19
C GLY A 115 38.02 34.65 2.20
N ASP A 116 38.10 35.88 1.68
CA ASP A 116 39.32 36.49 1.14
C ASP A 116 39.27 38.02 1.41
N GLU A 117 39.72 38.44 2.59
CA GLU A 117 40.29 39.78 2.85
C GLU A 117 41.67 39.64 3.50
#